data_AF-A0A223AYB4-F1
#
_entry.id   AF-A0A223AYB4-F1
#
_cell.length_a   1.000
_cell.length_b   1.000
_cell.length_c   1.000
_cell.angle_alpha   90.00
_cell.angle_beta   90.00
_cell.angle_gamma   90.00
#
_symmetry.space_group_name_H-M   'P 1'
#
loop_
_entity.id
_entity.type
_entity.pdbx_description
1 polymer ?
#
loop_
_entity_poly.entity_id
_entity_poly.type
_entity_poly.pdbx_seq_one_letter_code
_entity_poly.pdbx_strand_id
1 'polypeptide(L)'
;MQDISKILLTLVQLFLQYVWVANLFFIIVIIMIEKKNPLYTILWIFLLTLMPYVGFFIYLFFGLTFKKKRVANKIYKIKKLKSRKDVSKSDNEELKRWKGLITYLEMSTDNHISSNNDIQVYFTGKDFFPELKKEIANAKKFINMEYFIFQFDGIGKEIADLLIEKAKEGVEVNLIIDGVNLANFRLKRYFKNTGVNLHLFFRTYIPLFNIRLNYRNHRKVTIIDNRVAFVGGMNIGDEYLGKGKIGYWRDTSVKIYGDIVSSFEKEFYFSLSIVKNEFLKDEKFSNEISLKYEEEDGTYMQLISSGPNYEFPVIRDNYIKLIQEARKSVFIQTPYFVPDDLLLDTLKSAVLSGIDVKIMIPNKADHPFIYWVNQYYVWELLRLGANIYRYENGFIHSKTILVDEEVVSVGTCNFDYRSFYLNFEINLNIYNKEVANSFKAQYYKDITISKKLTFADFKKRSIFTKVKESVFRLLSPIM
;
A
#
# COMPACT_ATOMS: atom_id res chain seq x y z
N MET A 1 48.85 27.85 22.70
CA MET A 1 47.50 27.99 22.09
C MET A 1 47.55 28.15 20.57
N GLN A 2 48.46 28.95 19.99
CA GLN A 2 48.57 29.14 18.53
C GLN A 2 48.91 27.86 17.73
N ASP A 3 49.70 26.93 18.29
CA ASP A 3 50.05 25.68 17.60
C ASP A 3 48.89 24.68 17.54
N ILE A 4 48.09 24.59 18.60
CA ILE A 4 46.90 23.73 18.62
C ILE A 4 45.88 24.23 17.60
N SER A 5 45.68 25.55 17.48
CA SER A 5 44.77 26.11 16.47
C SER A 5 45.25 25.86 15.04
N LYS A 6 46.57 25.90 14.78
CA LYS A 6 47.13 25.58 13.45
C LYS A 6 46.96 24.11 13.11
N ILE A 7 47.28 23.21 14.05
CA ILE A 7 47.09 21.77 13.86
C ILE A 7 45.61 21.45 13.59
N LEU A 8 44.70 22.06 14.36
CA LEU A 8 43.27 21.88 14.16
C LEU A 8 42.82 22.37 12.78
N LEU A 9 43.31 23.53 12.33
CA LEU A 9 43.01 24.07 11.00
C LEU A 9 43.49 23.14 9.88
N THR A 10 44.71 22.61 9.99
CA THR A 10 45.29 21.68 9.01
C THR A 10 44.49 20.37 8.96
N LEU A 11 44.10 19.83 10.12
CA LEU A 11 43.26 18.63 10.19
C LEU A 11 41.88 18.87 9.56
N VAL A 12 41.27 20.03 9.81
CA VAL A 12 39.99 20.41 9.20
C VAL A 12 40.13 20.56 7.68
N GLN A 13 41.19 21.21 7.18
CA GLN A 13 41.43 21.36 5.74
C GLN A 13 41.64 20.02 5.04
N LEU A 14 42.45 19.13 5.63
CA LEU A 14 42.63 17.77 5.11
C LEU A 14 41.31 17.01 5.08
N PHE A 15 40.54 17.04 6.17
CA PHE A 15 39.22 16.42 6.23
C PHE A 15 38.28 16.95 5.13
N LEU A 16 38.23 18.27 4.93
CA LEU A 16 37.39 18.91 3.91
C LEU A 16 37.79 18.51 2.48
N GLN A 17 39.08 18.31 2.21
CA GLN A 17 39.58 17.83 0.92
C GLN A 17 39.23 16.35 0.68
N TYR A 18 39.39 15.49 1.70
CA TYR A 18 39.01 14.08 1.59
C TYR A 18 37.52 13.88 1.33
N VAL A 19 36.65 14.69 1.96
CA VAL A 19 35.21 14.64 1.68
C VAL A 19 34.91 15.05 0.25
N TRP A 20 35.62 16.03 -0.31
CA TRP A 20 35.45 16.43 -1.71
C TRP A 20 35.80 15.30 -2.70
N VAL A 21 36.94 14.64 -2.49
CA VAL A 21 37.38 13.51 -3.34
C VAL A 21 36.41 12.33 -3.19
N ALA A 22 36.00 12.01 -1.96
CA ALA A 22 35.01 10.97 -1.71
C ALA A 22 33.67 11.27 -2.39
N ASN A 23 33.21 12.52 -2.33
CA ASN A 23 31.98 12.96 -2.96
C ASN A 23 32.05 12.87 -4.50
N LEU A 24 33.19 13.22 -5.11
CA LEU A 24 33.38 13.09 -6.56
C LEU A 24 33.38 11.63 -7.01
N PHE A 25 34.07 10.75 -6.28
CA PHE A 25 34.01 9.30 -6.50
C PHE A 25 32.57 8.79 -6.37
N PHE A 26 31.84 9.29 -5.37
CA PHE A 26 30.46 8.90 -5.11
C PHE A 26 29.50 9.31 -6.24
N ILE A 27 29.66 10.53 -6.80
CA ILE A 27 28.91 10.98 -7.98
C ILE A 27 29.12 10.01 -9.16
N ILE A 28 30.35 9.57 -9.41
CA ILE A 28 30.66 8.61 -10.47
C ILE A 28 29.96 7.28 -10.20
N VAL A 29 30.02 6.78 -8.96
CA VAL A 29 29.32 5.55 -8.55
C VAL A 29 27.81 5.66 -8.77
N ILE A 30 27.19 6.81 -8.43
CA ILE A 30 25.77 7.05 -8.64
C ILE A 30 25.42 6.99 -10.13
N ILE A 31 26.19 7.67 -10.98
CA ILE A 31 25.98 7.64 -12.44
C ILE A 31 26.06 6.20 -12.98
N MET A 32 27.01 5.40 -12.48
CA MET A 32 27.20 4.02 -12.93
C MET A 32 26.12 3.05 -12.43
N ILE A 33 25.62 3.26 -11.20
CA ILE A 33 24.67 2.36 -10.55
C ILE A 33 23.21 2.73 -10.85
N GLU A 34 22.89 4.03 -10.88
CA GLU A 34 21.53 4.56 -10.97
C GLU A 34 21.12 4.76 -12.43
N LYS A 35 20.77 3.65 -13.08
CA LYS A 35 20.47 3.60 -14.52
C LYS A 35 19.00 3.88 -14.89
N LYS A 36 18.10 4.00 -13.90
CA LYS A 36 16.66 3.92 -14.15
C LYS A 36 15.94 5.26 -14.29
N ASN A 37 16.40 6.32 -13.62
CA ASN A 37 15.74 7.62 -13.68
C ASN A 37 16.78 8.75 -13.87
N PRO A 38 16.95 9.27 -15.10
CA PRO A 38 17.98 10.27 -15.39
C PRO A 38 17.75 11.58 -14.63
N LEU A 39 16.50 11.99 -14.39
CA LEU A 39 16.19 13.20 -13.62
C LEU A 39 16.59 13.05 -12.14
N TYR A 40 16.35 11.89 -11.56
CA TYR A 40 16.78 11.57 -10.20
C TYR A 40 18.31 11.56 -10.08
N THR A 41 18.99 10.94 -11.04
CA THR A 41 20.47 10.95 -11.11
C THR A 41 21.00 12.38 -11.24
N ILE A 42 20.41 13.22 -12.12
CA ILE A 42 20.78 14.63 -12.27
C ILE A 42 20.56 15.42 -10.97
N LEU A 43 19.42 15.22 -10.29
CA LEU A 43 19.14 15.87 -9.00
C LEU A 43 20.23 15.57 -7.98
N TRP A 44 20.66 14.30 -7.87
CA TRP A 44 21.71 13.92 -6.94
C TRP A 44 23.07 14.47 -7.34
N ILE A 45 23.43 14.44 -8.62
CA ILE A 45 24.66 15.08 -9.11
C ILE A 45 24.63 16.56 -8.73
N PHE A 46 23.51 17.26 -8.96
CA PHE A 46 23.34 18.67 -8.64
C PHE A 46 23.50 18.93 -7.13
N LEU A 47 22.78 18.18 -6.28
CA LEU A 47 22.85 18.34 -4.81
C LEU A 47 24.24 18.03 -4.26
N LEU A 48 24.88 16.97 -4.74
CA LEU A 48 26.24 16.59 -4.33
C LEU A 48 27.28 17.60 -4.84
N THR A 49 27.02 18.26 -5.97
CA THR A 49 27.93 19.30 -6.51
C THR A 49 27.75 20.64 -5.77
N LEU A 50 26.52 21.07 -5.51
CA LEU A 50 26.21 22.36 -4.89
C LEU A 50 26.49 22.34 -3.37
N MET A 51 26.29 21.20 -2.72
CA MET A 51 26.46 21.03 -1.29
C MET A 51 27.22 19.73 -0.99
N PRO A 52 28.53 19.62 -1.29
CA PRO A 52 29.28 18.36 -1.21
C PRO A 52 29.26 17.69 0.16
N TYR A 53 29.30 18.48 1.24
CA TYR A 53 29.26 17.95 2.60
C TYR A 53 27.85 17.52 3.02
N VAL A 54 26.86 18.38 2.80
CA VAL A 54 25.47 18.15 3.25
C VAL A 54 24.75 17.16 2.32
N GLY A 55 24.92 17.32 1.02
CA GLY A 55 24.37 16.48 -0.03
C GLY A 55 24.79 15.02 0.11
N PHE A 56 26.03 14.75 0.55
CA PHE A 56 26.51 13.40 0.82
C PHE A 56 25.67 12.71 1.91
N PHE A 57 25.46 13.39 3.04
CA PHE A 57 24.60 12.87 4.11
C PHE A 57 23.15 12.72 3.63
N ILE A 58 22.60 13.72 2.95
CA ILE A 58 21.24 13.66 2.40
C ILE A 58 21.09 12.45 1.45
N TYR A 59 22.07 12.19 0.59
CA TYR A 59 22.04 11.02 -0.29
C TYR A 59 22.08 9.71 0.50
N LEU A 60 22.87 9.60 1.55
CA LEU A 60 22.88 8.37 2.36
C LEU A 60 21.47 8.05 2.92
N PHE A 61 20.68 9.06 3.27
CA PHE A 61 19.32 8.86 3.80
C PHE A 61 18.25 8.64 2.74
N PHE A 62 18.29 9.41 1.65
CA PHE A 62 17.21 9.44 0.65
C PHE A 62 17.62 8.84 -0.70
N GLY A 63 18.91 8.79 -1.00
CA GLY A 63 19.49 8.35 -2.27
C GLY A 63 19.59 6.83 -2.43
N LEU A 64 19.83 6.13 -1.32
CA LEU A 64 20.06 4.68 -1.32
C LEU A 64 18.75 3.88 -1.46
N THR A 65 18.61 3.16 -2.57
CA THR A 65 17.46 2.28 -2.83
C THR A 65 17.59 0.93 -2.14
N PHE A 66 16.53 0.43 -1.51
CA PHE A 66 16.47 -0.91 -0.93
C PHE A 66 16.53 -1.98 -2.02
N LYS A 67 17.65 -2.69 -2.10
CA LYS A 67 17.92 -3.73 -3.10
C LYS A 67 17.83 -5.15 -2.54
N LYS A 68 16.81 -5.48 -1.75
CA LYS A 68 16.41 -6.91 -1.62
C LYS A 68 15.41 -7.19 -2.74
N LYS A 69 15.92 -7.26 -3.98
CA LYS A 69 15.11 -7.70 -5.12
C LYS A 69 14.57 -9.08 -4.76
N ARG A 70 13.25 -9.28 -4.86
CA ARG A 70 12.69 -10.64 -4.98
C ARG A 70 13.50 -11.30 -6.09
N VAL A 71 13.99 -12.53 -5.88
CA VAL A 71 14.84 -13.28 -6.83
C VAL A 71 14.00 -13.65 -8.06
N ALA A 72 13.59 -12.63 -8.80
CA ALA A 72 12.76 -12.70 -9.98
C ALA A 72 13.61 -13.11 -11.19
N ASN A 73 14.88 -12.70 -11.22
CA ASN A 73 15.72 -12.89 -12.41
C ASN A 73 15.99 -14.34 -12.81
N LYS A 74 15.83 -15.33 -11.91
CA LYS A 74 16.02 -16.76 -12.25
C LYS A 74 14.69 -17.50 -12.48
N ILE A 75 13.60 -17.11 -11.81
CA ILE A 75 12.28 -17.75 -11.91
C ILE A 75 11.48 -17.22 -13.12
N TYR A 76 11.61 -15.93 -13.45
CA TYR A 76 10.84 -15.29 -14.53
C TYR A 76 11.25 -15.80 -15.93
N LYS A 77 12.47 -16.31 -16.11
CA LYS A 77 12.89 -16.94 -17.38
C LYS A 77 12.26 -18.32 -17.60
N ILE A 78 11.97 -19.07 -16.53
CA ILE A 78 11.47 -20.46 -16.62
C ILE A 78 9.94 -20.51 -16.67
N LYS A 79 9.23 -19.62 -15.94
CA LYS A 79 7.76 -19.57 -15.92
C LYS A 79 7.10 -18.91 -17.13
N LYS A 80 7.85 -18.15 -17.95
CA LYS A 80 7.33 -17.45 -19.15
C LYS A 80 6.68 -18.37 -20.21
N LEU A 81 6.94 -19.68 -20.12
CA LEU A 81 6.46 -20.69 -21.09
C LEU A 81 5.22 -21.48 -20.62
N LYS A 82 4.74 -21.31 -19.38
CA LYS A 82 3.60 -22.09 -18.86
C LYS A 82 2.70 -21.25 -17.95
N SER A 83 1.91 -20.35 -18.54
CA SER A 83 0.63 -19.97 -17.93
C SER A 83 -0.21 -21.25 -17.82
N ARG A 84 -0.60 -21.65 -16.60
CA ARG A 84 -1.30 -22.92 -16.33
C ARG A 84 -2.82 -22.82 -16.37
N LYS A 85 -3.40 -21.61 -16.38
CA LYS A 85 -4.84 -21.39 -16.62
C LYS A 85 -4.99 -20.42 -17.78
N ASP A 86 -5.36 -20.95 -18.93
CA ASP A 86 -5.71 -20.13 -20.08
C ASP A 86 -7.09 -19.51 -19.85
N VAL A 87 -7.13 -18.29 -19.31
CA VAL A 87 -8.37 -17.53 -19.09
C VAL A 87 -9.13 -17.31 -20.41
N SER A 88 -8.47 -17.40 -21.59
CA SER A 88 -9.20 -17.33 -22.87
C SER A 88 -10.05 -18.54 -23.21
N LYS A 89 -9.93 -19.64 -22.46
CA LYS A 89 -10.84 -20.79 -22.55
C LYS A 89 -11.98 -20.73 -21.54
N SER A 90 -12.06 -19.69 -20.71
CA SER A 90 -13.22 -19.49 -19.83
C SER A 90 -14.44 -19.12 -20.67
N ASP A 91 -15.62 -19.63 -20.33
CA ASP A 91 -16.90 -19.23 -20.94
C ASP A 91 -17.36 -17.84 -20.45
N ASN A 92 -16.70 -17.27 -19.44
CA ASN A 92 -17.04 -15.97 -18.89
C ASN A 92 -16.44 -14.82 -19.75
N GLU A 93 -17.31 -14.13 -20.50
CA GLU A 93 -16.95 -13.00 -21.36
C GLU A 93 -16.29 -11.82 -20.61
N GLU A 94 -16.62 -11.61 -19.33
CA GLU A 94 -16.00 -10.55 -18.53
C GLU A 94 -14.53 -10.91 -18.23
N LEU A 95 -14.23 -12.16 -17.90
CA LEU A 95 -12.84 -12.57 -17.71
C LEU A 95 -12.02 -12.50 -18.98
N LYS A 96 -12.63 -12.79 -20.15
CA LYS A 96 -11.97 -12.61 -21.45
C LYS A 96 -11.59 -11.15 -21.68
N ARG A 97 -12.49 -10.21 -21.34
CA ARG A 97 -12.23 -8.78 -21.41
C ARG A 97 -10.99 -8.39 -20.60
N TRP A 98 -10.90 -8.87 -19.36
CA TRP A 98 -9.81 -8.54 -18.43
C TRP A 98 -8.55 -9.42 -18.58
N LYS A 99 -8.45 -10.23 -19.64
CA LYS A 99 -7.32 -11.15 -19.87
C LYS A 99 -5.96 -10.45 -19.84
N GLY A 100 -5.87 -9.25 -20.44
CA GLY A 100 -4.65 -8.46 -20.50
C GLY A 100 -4.16 -8.05 -19.11
N LEU A 101 -5.09 -7.59 -18.26
CA LEU A 101 -4.83 -7.30 -16.86
C LEU A 101 -4.42 -8.54 -16.07
N ILE A 102 -5.22 -9.61 -16.14
CA ILE A 102 -4.98 -10.84 -15.38
C ILE A 102 -3.59 -11.40 -15.70
N THR A 103 -3.26 -11.51 -16.99
CA THR A 103 -1.96 -12.03 -17.46
C THR A 103 -0.81 -11.15 -16.97
N TYR A 104 -0.95 -9.82 -17.00
CA TYR A 104 0.07 -8.91 -16.50
C TYR A 104 0.33 -9.12 -15.00
N LEU A 105 -0.73 -9.26 -14.21
CA LEU A 105 -0.64 -9.47 -12.77
C LEU A 105 -0.02 -10.82 -12.41
N GLU A 106 -0.40 -11.90 -13.11
CA GLU A 106 0.22 -13.21 -12.92
C GLU A 106 1.72 -13.17 -13.22
N MET A 107 2.10 -12.52 -14.33
CA MET A 107 3.50 -12.44 -14.73
C MET A 107 4.34 -11.51 -13.85
N SER A 108 3.74 -10.46 -13.30
CA SER A 108 4.46 -9.46 -12.47
C SER A 108 4.58 -9.87 -11.01
N THR A 109 3.59 -10.59 -10.44
CA THR A 109 3.54 -10.94 -9.01
C THR A 109 3.76 -12.42 -8.71
N ASP A 110 3.60 -13.29 -9.70
CA ASP A 110 3.48 -14.74 -9.52
C ASP A 110 2.26 -15.16 -8.67
N ASN A 111 1.23 -14.30 -8.56
CA ASN A 111 -0.04 -14.62 -7.93
C ASN A 111 -1.10 -14.89 -9.01
N HIS A 112 -1.67 -16.08 -8.96
CA HIS A 112 -2.61 -16.57 -9.95
C HIS A 112 -4.04 -16.10 -9.67
N ILE A 113 -4.85 -16.05 -10.72
CA ILE A 113 -6.29 -15.91 -10.55
C ILE A 113 -6.87 -17.18 -9.93
N SER A 114 -7.77 -16.98 -8.97
CA SER A 114 -8.54 -18.02 -8.29
C SER A 114 -10.01 -17.85 -8.63
N SER A 115 -10.75 -18.95 -8.64
CA SER A 115 -12.16 -18.97 -9.07
C SER A 115 -13.10 -19.45 -7.99
N ASN A 116 -12.66 -20.31 -7.08
CA ASN A 116 -13.49 -20.84 -6.01
C ASN A 116 -13.31 -20.01 -4.74
N ASN A 117 -13.93 -18.84 -4.70
CA ASN A 117 -13.83 -17.93 -3.56
C ASN A 117 -15.19 -17.34 -3.20
N ASP A 118 -15.31 -16.94 -1.94
CA ASP A 118 -16.43 -16.16 -1.43
C ASP A 118 -15.90 -14.92 -0.67
N ILE A 119 -16.72 -13.89 -0.56
CA ILE A 119 -16.35 -12.59 -0.01
C ILE A 119 -17.48 -11.91 0.75
N GLN A 120 -17.12 -11.36 1.90
CA GLN A 120 -17.96 -10.47 2.68
C GLN A 120 -17.28 -9.10 2.79
N VAL A 121 -18.03 -8.04 2.50
CA VAL A 121 -17.52 -6.67 2.45
C VAL A 121 -17.95 -5.89 3.69
N TYR A 122 -17.00 -5.19 4.31
CA TYR A 122 -17.22 -4.38 5.50
C TYR A 122 -16.85 -2.94 5.22
N PHE A 123 -17.81 -2.04 5.42
CA PHE A 123 -17.66 -0.62 5.15
C PHE A 123 -17.43 0.22 6.41
N THR A 124 -17.47 -0.39 7.59
CA THR A 124 -17.22 0.30 8.86
C THR A 124 -16.44 -0.59 9.82
N GLY A 125 -15.66 0.01 10.72
CA GLY A 125 -14.98 -0.72 11.79
C GLY A 125 -15.96 -1.40 12.75
N LYS A 126 -17.17 -0.85 12.91
CA LYS A 126 -18.22 -1.42 13.77
C LYS A 126 -18.67 -2.81 13.29
N ASP A 127 -18.70 -3.02 11.98
CA ASP A 127 -19.08 -4.31 11.40
C ASP A 127 -17.87 -5.24 11.23
N PHE A 128 -16.70 -4.68 10.91
CA PHE A 128 -15.47 -5.43 10.65
C PHE A 128 -14.88 -6.08 11.91
N PHE A 129 -14.70 -5.33 13.00
CA PHE A 129 -13.99 -5.85 14.18
C PHE A 129 -14.71 -6.99 14.91
N PRO A 130 -16.05 -7.01 15.04
CA PRO A 130 -16.76 -8.17 15.58
C PRO A 130 -16.45 -9.44 14.80
N GLU A 131 -16.47 -9.40 13.46
CA GLU A 131 -16.18 -10.59 12.66
C GLU A 131 -14.70 -10.98 12.65
N LEU A 132 -13.78 -10.01 12.72
CA LEU A 132 -12.37 -10.32 12.93
C LEU A 132 -12.16 -11.06 14.26
N LYS A 133 -12.72 -10.55 15.36
CA LYS A 133 -12.62 -11.18 16.69
C LYS A 133 -13.24 -12.58 16.71
N LYS A 134 -14.39 -12.76 16.06
CA LYS A 134 -15.07 -14.06 15.93
C LYS A 134 -14.21 -15.09 15.20
N GLU A 135 -13.60 -14.73 14.07
CA GLU A 135 -12.71 -15.66 13.35
C GLU A 135 -11.45 -15.99 14.16
N ILE A 136 -10.87 -15.00 14.87
CA ILE A 136 -9.72 -15.23 15.77
C ILE A 136 -10.09 -16.24 16.88
N ALA A 137 -11.23 -16.05 17.54
CA ALA A 137 -11.70 -16.96 18.59
C ALA A 137 -11.89 -18.40 18.07
N ASN A 138 -12.36 -18.53 16.83
CA ASN A 138 -12.60 -19.83 16.18
C ASN A 138 -11.34 -20.51 15.63
N ALA A 139 -10.19 -19.85 15.63
CA ALA A 139 -8.94 -20.41 15.09
C ALA A 139 -8.53 -21.71 15.78
N LYS A 140 -7.96 -22.66 15.04
CA LYS A 140 -7.59 -24.01 15.54
C LYS A 140 -6.14 -24.39 15.29
N LYS A 141 -5.51 -23.89 14.24
CA LYS A 141 -4.14 -24.24 13.83
C LYS A 141 -3.21 -23.04 13.96
N PHE A 142 -3.53 -21.93 13.29
CA PHE A 142 -2.70 -20.73 13.34
C PHE A 142 -3.46 -19.44 13.04
N ILE A 143 -2.88 -18.33 13.48
CA ILE A 143 -3.29 -16.96 13.19
C ILE A 143 -2.05 -16.18 12.73
N ASN A 144 -2.08 -15.71 11.49
CA ASN A 144 -1.02 -14.91 10.88
C ASN A 144 -1.56 -13.49 10.62
N MET A 145 -1.02 -12.49 11.29
CA MET A 145 -1.47 -11.10 11.22
C MET A 145 -0.33 -10.16 10.81
N GLU A 146 -0.61 -9.21 9.93
CA GLU A 146 0.31 -8.20 9.44
C GLU A 146 -0.38 -6.83 9.41
N TYR A 147 0.11 -5.85 10.19
CA TYR A 147 -0.54 -4.54 10.32
C TYR A 147 0.46 -3.39 10.33
N PHE A 148 0.14 -2.33 9.58
CA PHE A 148 0.87 -1.06 9.64
C PHE A 148 0.77 -0.43 11.03
N ILE A 149 -0.44 -0.38 11.61
CA ILE A 149 -0.66 0.12 12.95
C ILE A 149 -1.45 -0.93 13.74
N PHE A 150 -0.93 -1.24 14.93
CA PHE A 150 -1.65 -1.91 15.99
C PHE A 150 -1.58 -1.03 17.22
N GLN A 151 -2.68 -0.32 17.53
CA GLN A 151 -2.78 0.48 18.73
C GLN A 151 -3.08 -0.39 19.94
N PHE A 152 -2.51 -0.04 21.09
CA PHE A 152 -2.84 -0.67 22.36
C PHE A 152 -3.89 0.17 23.11
N ASP A 153 -5.08 0.26 22.50
CA ASP A 153 -6.28 0.94 23.00
C ASP A 153 -7.41 -0.07 23.31
N GLY A 154 -8.68 0.33 23.32
CA GLY A 154 -9.79 -0.54 23.66
C GLY A 154 -9.87 -1.77 22.76
N ILE A 155 -10.14 -1.57 21.47
CA ILE A 155 -10.24 -2.69 20.52
C ILE A 155 -8.91 -3.43 20.35
N GLY A 156 -7.78 -2.71 20.38
CA GLY A 156 -6.47 -3.33 20.28
C GLY A 156 -6.16 -4.27 21.44
N LYS A 157 -6.52 -3.88 22.67
CA LYS A 157 -6.36 -4.74 23.84
C LYS A 157 -7.27 -5.97 23.76
N GLU A 158 -8.54 -5.81 23.35
CA GLU A 158 -9.47 -6.94 23.16
C GLU A 158 -8.91 -7.97 22.17
N ILE A 159 -8.37 -7.52 21.03
CA ILE A 159 -7.74 -8.41 20.05
C ILE A 159 -6.47 -9.03 20.63
N ALA A 160 -5.62 -8.27 21.31
CA ALA A 160 -4.41 -8.79 21.93
C ALA A 160 -4.71 -9.88 22.98
N ASP A 161 -5.76 -9.71 23.78
CA ASP A 161 -6.20 -10.68 24.78
C ASP A 161 -6.65 -11.99 24.10
N LEU A 162 -7.45 -11.90 23.03
CA LEU A 162 -7.85 -13.07 22.23
C LEU A 162 -6.64 -13.79 21.63
N LEU A 163 -5.67 -13.07 21.07
CA LEU A 163 -4.45 -13.67 20.52
C LEU A 163 -3.65 -14.44 21.59
N ILE A 164 -3.58 -13.91 22.81
CA ILE A 164 -2.92 -14.57 23.94
C ILE A 164 -3.68 -15.83 24.36
N GLU A 165 -5.01 -15.78 24.40
CA GLU A 165 -5.86 -16.93 24.71
C GLU A 165 -5.63 -18.06 23.69
N LYS A 166 -5.69 -17.75 22.39
CA LYS A 166 -5.43 -18.73 21.33
C LYS A 166 -4.02 -19.31 21.39
N ALA A 167 -3.01 -18.50 21.68
CA ALA A 167 -1.64 -18.98 21.86
C ALA A 167 -1.53 -19.97 23.04
N LYS A 168 -2.25 -19.75 24.14
CA LYS A 168 -2.31 -20.68 25.29
C LYS A 168 -3.03 -21.98 24.97
N GLU A 169 -4.01 -21.94 24.06
CA GLU A 169 -4.68 -23.14 23.53
C GLU A 169 -3.81 -23.94 22.55
N GLY A 170 -2.60 -23.47 22.23
CA GLY A 170 -1.67 -24.14 21.31
C GLY A 170 -1.80 -23.73 19.84
N VAL A 171 -2.61 -22.71 19.53
CA VAL A 171 -2.67 -22.11 18.18
C VAL A 171 -1.39 -21.31 17.92
N GLU A 172 -0.76 -21.50 16.77
CA GLU A 172 0.42 -20.72 16.40
C GLU A 172 0.01 -19.28 16.05
N VAL A 173 0.49 -18.28 16.78
CA VAL A 173 0.13 -16.87 16.53
C VAL A 173 1.35 -16.08 16.09
N ASN A 174 1.40 -15.67 14.83
CA ASN A 174 2.43 -14.80 14.26
C ASN A 174 1.87 -13.41 13.98
N LEU A 175 2.48 -12.39 14.59
CA LEU A 175 2.06 -10.99 14.42
C LEU A 175 3.23 -10.15 13.90
N ILE A 176 3.11 -9.59 12.70
CA ILE A 176 4.04 -8.64 12.11
C ILE A 176 3.43 -7.23 12.25
N ILE A 177 4.17 -6.32 12.89
CA ILE A 177 3.79 -4.90 12.94
C ILE A 177 4.92 -4.00 12.43
N ASP A 178 4.54 -2.86 11.88
CA ASP A 178 5.46 -1.84 11.42
C ASP A 178 6.30 -1.25 12.58
N GLY A 179 7.63 -1.34 12.48
CA GLY A 179 8.58 -1.01 13.55
C GLY A 179 8.74 0.46 13.96
N VAL A 180 8.02 1.44 13.40
CA VAL A 180 8.20 2.89 13.71
C VAL A 180 7.17 3.43 14.71
N ASN A 181 6.11 2.68 15.02
CA ASN A 181 5.05 3.15 15.92
C ASN A 181 5.46 3.09 17.41
N LEU A 182 5.14 4.14 18.18
CA LEU A 182 5.36 4.19 19.64
C LEU A 182 4.58 3.11 20.40
N ALA A 183 3.40 2.71 19.89
CA ALA A 183 2.57 1.65 20.48
C ALA A 183 3.31 0.30 20.60
N ASN A 184 4.31 0.08 19.73
CA ASN A 184 5.10 -1.16 19.69
C ASN A 184 5.76 -1.49 21.03
N PHE A 185 6.13 -0.49 21.84
CA PHE A 185 6.75 -0.74 23.14
C PHE A 185 5.77 -1.39 24.12
N ARG A 186 4.52 -0.91 24.14
CA ARG A 186 3.47 -1.46 25.00
C ARG A 186 3.09 -2.87 24.57
N LEU A 187 2.86 -3.08 23.26
CA LEU A 187 2.55 -4.40 22.70
C LEU A 187 3.67 -5.42 22.96
N LYS A 188 4.94 -5.03 22.76
CA LYS A 188 6.07 -5.92 23.03
C LYS A 188 6.14 -6.35 24.49
N ARG A 189 5.85 -5.45 25.42
CA ARG A 189 5.77 -5.79 26.85
C ARG A 189 4.58 -6.70 27.13
N TYR A 190 3.45 -6.45 26.47
CA TYR A 190 2.21 -7.18 26.67
C TYR A 190 2.29 -8.64 26.19
N PHE A 191 2.87 -8.89 25.02
CA PHE A 191 3.05 -10.23 24.45
C PHE A 191 4.28 -10.98 25.00
N LYS A 192 5.00 -10.41 25.96
CA LYS A 192 6.20 -11.05 26.50
C LYS A 192 5.82 -12.34 27.23
N ASN A 193 6.39 -13.46 26.80
CA ASN A 193 6.16 -14.81 27.37
C ASN A 193 4.71 -15.31 27.27
N THR A 194 3.92 -14.84 26.30
CA THR A 194 2.52 -15.26 26.12
C THR A 194 2.32 -16.31 25.02
N GLY A 195 3.39 -16.70 24.31
CA GLY A 195 3.32 -17.60 23.15
C GLY A 195 3.02 -16.91 21.81
N VAL A 196 2.74 -15.60 21.82
CA VAL A 196 2.53 -14.80 20.59
C VAL A 196 3.87 -14.40 19.99
N ASN A 197 4.11 -14.78 18.73
CA ASN A 197 5.33 -14.45 17.98
C ASN A 197 5.23 -13.05 17.38
N LEU A 198 5.62 -12.03 18.15
CA LEU A 198 5.65 -10.64 17.70
C LEU A 198 6.94 -10.31 16.92
N HIS A 199 6.77 -9.87 15.67
CA HIS A 199 7.83 -9.46 14.75
C HIS A 199 7.69 -7.97 14.38
N LEU A 200 8.81 -7.23 14.40
CA LEU A 200 8.84 -5.80 14.04
C LEU A 200 9.48 -5.59 12.66
N PHE A 201 8.70 -5.10 11.71
CA PHE A 201 9.14 -4.83 10.35
C PHE A 201 10.03 -3.57 10.29
N PHE A 202 11.28 -3.72 9.84
CA PHE A 202 12.30 -2.65 9.79
C PHE A 202 12.34 -1.78 11.05
N ARG A 203 12.70 -2.40 12.18
CA ARG A 203 12.84 -1.76 13.48
C ARG A 203 13.85 -0.62 13.44
N THR A 204 13.48 0.55 14.00
CA THR A 204 14.38 1.69 14.15
C THR A 204 14.57 2.03 15.62
N TYR A 205 15.82 2.03 16.09
CA TYR A 205 16.16 2.50 17.43
C TYR A 205 16.68 3.95 17.44
N ILE A 206 17.20 4.44 16.31
CA ILE A 206 17.74 5.79 16.14
C ILE A 206 17.38 6.28 14.72
N PRO A 207 16.54 7.31 14.56
CA PRO A 207 16.10 7.80 13.24
C PRO A 207 17.26 8.28 12.35
N LEU A 208 18.33 8.82 12.95
CA LEU A 208 19.45 9.41 12.23
C LEU A 208 20.39 8.40 11.53
N PHE A 209 20.18 7.08 11.61
CA PHE A 209 21.11 6.11 10.98
C PHE A 209 20.41 4.99 10.19
N ASN A 210 19.09 5.01 10.05
CA ASN A 210 18.37 3.93 9.36
C ASN A 210 17.88 4.33 7.96
N ILE A 211 18.69 4.00 6.96
CA ILE A 211 18.40 4.14 5.52
C ILE A 211 17.08 3.45 5.11
N ARG A 212 16.61 2.48 5.91
CA ARG A 212 15.36 1.74 5.66
C ARG A 212 14.10 2.43 6.19
N LEU A 213 14.20 3.63 6.77
CA LEU A 213 13.04 4.38 7.28
C LEU A 213 12.00 4.68 6.21
N ASN A 214 12.45 4.90 4.98
CA ASN A 214 11.57 5.22 3.87
C ASN A 214 10.67 4.05 3.46
N TYR A 215 11.06 2.81 3.75
CA TYR A 215 10.30 1.61 3.42
C TYR A 215 9.49 1.16 4.64
N ARG A 216 8.16 1.15 4.50
CA ARG A 216 7.26 0.74 5.59
C ARG A 216 6.36 -0.39 5.14
N ASN A 217 5.94 -1.21 6.10
CA ASN A 217 4.98 -2.26 5.86
C ASN A 217 3.58 -1.69 6.03
N HIS A 218 2.93 -1.33 4.92
CA HIS A 218 1.62 -0.70 4.96
C HIS A 218 0.47 -1.73 4.81
N ARG A 219 0.77 -3.03 4.93
CA ARG A 219 -0.24 -4.09 4.81
C ARG A 219 -1.14 -4.17 6.04
N LYS A 220 -2.38 -4.61 5.85
CA LYS A 220 -3.35 -4.97 6.89
C LYS A 220 -3.99 -6.28 6.47
N VAL A 221 -3.45 -7.38 6.98
CA VAL A 221 -3.84 -8.75 6.60
C VAL A 221 -3.99 -9.58 7.86
N THR A 222 -5.05 -10.38 7.92
CA THR A 222 -5.19 -11.46 8.91
C THR A 222 -5.55 -12.74 8.19
N ILE A 223 -4.83 -13.83 8.45
CA ILE A 223 -5.05 -15.15 7.85
C ILE A 223 -5.20 -16.16 8.98
N ILE A 224 -6.24 -16.99 8.90
CA ILE A 224 -6.57 -17.96 9.96
C ILE A 224 -6.81 -19.32 9.32
N ASP A 225 -6.09 -20.32 9.81
CA ASP A 225 -6.23 -21.76 9.49
C ASP A 225 -6.24 -22.12 7.98
N ASN A 226 -5.60 -21.33 7.11
CA ASN A 226 -5.66 -21.44 5.65
C ASN A 226 -7.10 -21.46 5.10
N ARG A 227 -8.03 -20.88 5.86
CA ARG A 227 -9.48 -20.92 5.58
C ARG A 227 -10.04 -19.54 5.28
N VAL A 228 -9.60 -18.53 6.04
CA VAL A 228 -10.12 -17.17 5.94
C VAL A 228 -8.98 -16.17 5.90
N ALA A 229 -9.12 -15.16 5.05
CA ALA A 229 -8.24 -14.02 4.99
C ALA A 229 -9.04 -12.71 5.11
N PHE A 230 -8.48 -11.73 5.79
CA PHE A 230 -8.98 -10.35 5.81
C PHE A 230 -7.96 -9.44 5.17
N VAL A 231 -8.41 -8.47 4.37
CA VAL A 231 -7.57 -7.41 3.80
C VAL A 231 -8.36 -6.12 3.62
N GLY A 232 -7.72 -4.96 3.78
CA GLY A 232 -8.40 -3.68 3.61
C GLY A 232 -7.60 -2.49 4.13
N GLY A 233 -8.27 -1.35 4.26
CA GLY A 233 -7.63 -0.13 4.77
C GLY A 233 -7.49 -0.06 6.29
N MET A 234 -8.32 -0.82 7.03
CA MET A 234 -8.46 -0.69 8.48
C MET A 234 -7.26 -1.25 9.25
N ASN A 235 -6.61 -0.39 10.03
CA ASN A 235 -5.65 -0.80 11.07
C ASN A 235 -6.38 -1.29 12.33
N ILE A 236 -5.62 -1.80 13.30
CA ILE A 236 -6.16 -2.09 14.63
C ILE A 236 -6.08 -0.83 15.48
N GLY A 237 -7.24 -0.22 15.76
CA GLY A 237 -7.35 0.97 16.60
C GLY A 237 -8.80 1.49 16.75
N ASP A 238 -9.06 2.16 17.87
CA ASP A 238 -10.34 2.71 18.27
C ASP A 238 -10.83 3.85 17.33
N GLU A 239 -9.95 4.42 16.49
CA GLU A 239 -10.32 5.43 15.49
C GLU A 239 -11.35 4.93 14.48
N TYR A 240 -11.27 3.66 14.07
CA TYR A 240 -12.22 3.02 13.16
C TYR A 240 -13.59 2.73 13.82
N LEU A 241 -13.67 2.86 15.14
CA LEU A 241 -14.92 2.86 15.91
C LEU A 241 -15.47 4.28 16.14
N GLY A 242 -14.83 5.30 15.60
CA GLY A 242 -15.23 6.70 15.73
C GLY A 242 -14.78 7.38 17.03
N LYS A 243 -13.88 6.74 17.80
CA LYS A 243 -13.39 7.27 19.09
C LYS A 243 -12.13 8.13 18.96
N GLY A 244 -11.66 8.38 17.73
CA GLY A 244 -10.47 9.21 17.45
C GLY A 244 -10.79 10.71 17.38
N LYS A 245 -9.75 11.56 17.38
CA LYS A 245 -9.88 13.03 17.31
C LYS A 245 -10.60 13.53 16.05
N ILE A 246 -10.48 12.80 14.94
CA ILE A 246 -11.07 13.17 13.64
C ILE A 246 -12.57 12.79 13.58
N GLY A 247 -13.04 11.95 14.50
CA GLY A 247 -14.42 11.45 14.55
C GLY A 247 -14.58 10.15 13.75
N TYR A 248 -15.64 10.06 12.96
CA TYR A 248 -15.98 8.86 12.18
C TYR A 248 -14.97 8.58 11.06
N TRP A 249 -14.54 7.32 10.97
CA TRP A 249 -13.68 6.83 9.89
C TRP A 249 -14.49 5.90 8.98
N ARG A 250 -14.58 6.28 7.71
CA ARG A 250 -15.15 5.44 6.65
C ARG A 250 -14.02 4.71 5.94
N ASP A 251 -13.90 3.41 6.18
CA ASP A 251 -12.87 2.59 5.56
C ASP A 251 -13.47 1.25 5.12
N THR A 252 -12.80 0.57 4.20
CA THR A 252 -13.29 -0.68 3.60
C THR A 252 -12.30 -1.80 3.83
N SER A 253 -12.81 -2.91 4.35
CA SER A 253 -12.11 -4.18 4.48
C SER A 253 -12.98 -5.31 3.98
N VAL A 254 -12.37 -6.40 3.53
CA VAL A 254 -13.06 -7.58 3.04
C VAL A 254 -12.57 -8.80 3.80
N LYS A 255 -13.50 -9.73 4.04
CA LYS A 255 -13.24 -11.09 4.53
C LYS A 255 -13.45 -12.04 3.37
N ILE A 256 -12.52 -12.95 3.19
CA ILE A 256 -12.42 -13.76 1.99
C ILE A 256 -12.22 -15.21 2.40
N TYR A 257 -12.86 -16.11 1.64
CA TYR A 257 -12.74 -17.55 1.77
C TYR A 257 -12.34 -18.16 0.42
N GLY A 258 -11.80 -19.37 0.47
CA GLY A 258 -11.52 -20.18 -0.72
C GLY A 258 -10.06 -20.15 -1.17
N ASP A 259 -9.83 -20.54 -2.42
CA ASP A 259 -8.50 -20.85 -2.97
C ASP A 259 -7.49 -19.68 -2.84
N ILE A 260 -7.99 -18.44 -2.88
CA ILE A 260 -7.16 -17.22 -2.81
C ILE A 260 -6.40 -17.08 -1.49
N VAL A 261 -6.86 -17.71 -0.39
CA VAL A 261 -6.22 -17.63 0.93
C VAL A 261 -4.76 -18.11 0.87
N SER A 262 -4.47 -19.12 0.05
CA SER A 262 -3.10 -19.61 -0.20
C SER A 262 -2.15 -18.54 -0.76
N SER A 263 -2.68 -17.59 -1.54
CA SER A 263 -1.89 -16.46 -2.07
C SER A 263 -1.59 -15.44 -0.98
N PHE A 264 -2.51 -15.22 -0.04
CA PHE A 264 -2.26 -14.39 1.13
C PHE A 264 -1.17 -14.99 2.01
N GLU A 265 -1.20 -16.30 2.25
CA GLU A 265 -0.17 -17.00 3.04
C GLU A 265 1.20 -16.86 2.42
N LYS A 266 1.32 -17.10 1.11
CA LYS A 266 2.57 -16.90 0.37
C LYS A 266 3.16 -15.52 0.59
N GLU A 267 2.32 -14.47 0.55
CA GLU A 267 2.78 -13.10 0.76
C GLU A 267 3.09 -12.80 2.23
N PHE A 268 2.36 -13.37 3.19
CA PHE A 268 2.67 -13.27 4.61
C PHE A 268 4.01 -13.93 4.96
N TYR A 269 4.25 -15.17 4.52
CA TYR A 269 5.51 -15.87 4.77
C TYR A 269 6.70 -15.18 4.09
N PHE A 270 6.46 -14.53 2.94
CA PHE A 270 7.47 -13.66 2.36
C PHE A 270 7.81 -12.48 3.28
N SER A 271 6.81 -11.78 3.83
CA SER A 271 7.05 -10.73 4.85
C SER A 271 7.76 -11.29 6.09
N LEU A 272 7.37 -12.47 6.58
CA LEU A 272 7.99 -13.13 7.73
C LEU A 272 9.47 -13.43 7.46
N SER A 273 9.82 -13.91 6.26
CA SER A 273 11.20 -14.15 5.84
C SER A 273 12.06 -12.88 5.82
N ILE A 274 11.46 -11.71 5.52
CA ILE A 274 12.14 -10.43 5.60
C ILE A 274 12.50 -10.12 7.05
N VAL A 275 11.57 -10.32 7.98
CA VAL A 275 11.77 -9.93 9.38
C VAL A 275 12.63 -10.93 10.15
N LYS A 276 12.55 -12.23 9.86
CA LYS A 276 13.43 -13.26 10.42
C LYS A 276 14.87 -13.19 9.86
N ASN A 277 15.07 -12.50 8.73
CA ASN A 277 16.32 -12.47 7.97
C ASN A 277 16.81 -13.87 7.54
N GLU A 278 15.91 -14.84 7.55
CA GLU A 278 16.10 -16.19 7.04
C GLU A 278 15.32 -16.28 5.73
N PHE A 279 15.97 -16.71 4.65
CA PHE A 279 15.20 -17.23 3.53
C PHE A 279 14.57 -18.52 4.05
N LEU A 280 13.27 -18.45 4.39
CA LEU A 280 12.48 -19.64 4.64
C LEU A 280 12.57 -20.48 3.36
N LYS A 281 13.41 -21.52 3.38
CA LYS A 281 13.55 -22.49 2.30
C LYS A 281 12.21 -23.20 2.21
N ASP A 282 11.36 -22.81 1.26
CA ASP A 282 10.14 -23.52 0.85
C ASP A 282 9.57 -24.41 1.97
N GLU A 283 9.33 -23.83 3.16
CA GLU A 283 8.86 -24.58 4.31
C GLU A 283 7.42 -24.91 3.98
N LYS A 284 7.22 -26.15 3.52
CA LYS A 284 5.97 -26.83 3.22
C LYS A 284 4.79 -25.86 3.20
N PHE A 285 4.60 -25.16 2.07
CA PHE A 285 3.27 -24.69 1.72
C PHE A 285 2.36 -25.88 1.91
N SER A 286 1.45 -25.81 2.90
CA SER A 286 0.51 -26.89 3.10
C SER A 286 -0.35 -26.93 1.84
N ASN A 287 -0.07 -27.89 0.97
CA ASN A 287 -0.90 -28.19 -0.19
C ASN A 287 -2.30 -28.69 0.22
N GLU A 288 -2.59 -28.77 1.53
CA GLU A 288 -3.94 -28.91 2.06
C GLU A 288 -4.70 -27.61 1.82
N ILE A 289 -5.23 -27.48 0.61
CA ILE A 289 -6.35 -26.59 0.31
C ILE A 289 -7.50 -27.06 1.20
N SER A 290 -7.71 -26.39 2.33
CA SER A 290 -8.82 -26.68 3.21
C SER A 290 -10.08 -26.03 2.65
N LEU A 291 -11.01 -26.90 2.23
CA LEU A 291 -12.36 -26.65 1.72
C LEU A 291 -12.40 -26.21 0.25
N LYS A 292 -12.45 -27.21 -0.64
CA LYS A 292 -13.13 -27.04 -1.92
C LYS A 292 -14.60 -26.77 -1.61
N TYR A 293 -15.05 -25.55 -1.83
CA TYR A 293 -16.48 -25.34 -2.07
C TYR A 293 -16.76 -25.91 -3.47
N GLU A 294 -17.59 -26.93 -3.57
CA GLU A 294 -18.01 -27.53 -4.83
C GLU A 294 -19.17 -26.73 -5.46
N GLU A 295 -19.06 -25.40 -5.44
CA GLU A 295 -20.02 -24.54 -6.15
C GLU A 295 -19.40 -24.08 -7.46
N GLU A 296 -20.11 -24.31 -8.56
CA GLU A 296 -19.72 -23.93 -9.92
C GLU A 296 -19.72 -22.41 -10.16
N ASP A 297 -20.15 -21.60 -9.16
CA ASP A 297 -20.36 -20.14 -9.22
C ASP A 297 -19.44 -19.32 -8.28
N GLY A 298 -18.23 -19.78 -8.02
CA GLY A 298 -17.27 -19.05 -7.17
C GLY A 298 -16.85 -17.68 -7.75
N THR A 299 -16.48 -16.75 -6.85
CA THR A 299 -16.02 -15.41 -7.25
C THR A 299 -14.56 -15.42 -7.72
N TYR A 300 -14.32 -14.87 -8.91
CA TYR A 300 -12.97 -14.72 -9.44
C TYR A 300 -12.20 -13.61 -8.74
N MET A 301 -11.02 -13.93 -8.21
CA MET A 301 -10.18 -12.98 -7.48
C MET A 301 -8.70 -13.15 -7.81
N GLN A 302 -7.96 -12.04 -7.74
CA GLN A 302 -6.51 -12.02 -7.93
C GLN A 302 -5.83 -11.11 -6.91
N LEU A 303 -4.89 -11.69 -6.16
CA LEU A 303 -4.11 -10.98 -5.14
C LEU A 303 -2.95 -10.22 -5.77
N ILE A 304 -2.84 -8.94 -5.46
CA ILE A 304 -1.80 -8.06 -5.97
C ILE A 304 -0.94 -7.60 -4.80
N SER A 305 0.34 -7.90 -4.87
CA SER A 305 1.33 -7.55 -3.87
C SER A 305 2.35 -6.61 -4.51
N SER A 306 2.68 -5.52 -3.81
CA SER A 306 3.66 -4.54 -4.28
C SER A 306 4.60 -4.10 -3.16
N GLY A 307 5.73 -3.51 -3.55
CA GLY A 307 6.77 -3.06 -2.64
C GLY A 307 8.10 -2.81 -3.34
N PRO A 308 9.09 -2.23 -2.62
CA PRO A 308 10.41 -1.89 -3.18
C PRO A 308 11.23 -3.11 -3.63
N ASN A 309 10.79 -4.31 -3.25
CA ASN A 309 11.36 -5.59 -3.64
C ASN A 309 10.89 -6.10 -5.01
N TYR A 310 9.87 -5.46 -5.62
CA TYR A 310 9.36 -5.80 -6.95
C TYR A 310 10.10 -5.05 -8.06
N GLU A 311 10.11 -5.61 -9.26
CA GLU A 311 10.70 -4.96 -10.43
C GLU A 311 9.83 -3.81 -10.96
N PHE A 312 8.52 -3.99 -10.88
CA PHE A 312 7.50 -3.06 -11.37
C PHE A 312 6.62 -2.59 -10.20
N PRO A 313 6.10 -1.35 -10.22
CA PRO A 313 5.11 -0.86 -9.26
C PRO A 313 3.74 -1.45 -9.60
N VAL A 314 3.55 -2.74 -9.26
CA VAL A 314 2.44 -3.55 -9.77
C VAL A 314 1.06 -2.96 -9.49
N ILE A 315 0.80 -2.43 -8.28
CA ILE A 315 -0.55 -1.89 -7.97
C ILE A 315 -0.82 -0.61 -8.76
N ARG A 316 0.19 0.23 -9.03
CA ARG A 316 0.03 1.38 -9.93
C ARG A 316 -0.32 0.92 -11.34
N ASP A 317 0.42 -0.06 -11.86
CA ASP A 317 0.20 -0.59 -13.20
C ASP A 317 -1.17 -1.30 -13.31
N ASN A 318 -1.64 -1.94 -12.24
CA ASN A 318 -3.00 -2.45 -12.10
C ASN A 318 -4.03 -1.33 -12.29
N TYR A 319 -3.90 -0.22 -11.55
CA TYR A 319 -4.81 0.91 -11.67
C TYR A 319 -4.79 1.50 -13.08
N ILE A 320 -3.62 1.65 -13.70
CA ILE A 320 -3.49 2.13 -15.08
C ILE A 320 -4.25 1.22 -16.05
N LYS A 321 -4.04 -0.11 -15.98
CA LYS A 321 -4.73 -1.06 -16.87
C LYS A 321 -6.24 -1.06 -16.64
N LEU A 322 -6.69 -1.00 -15.38
CA LEU A 322 -8.11 -0.86 -15.05
C LEU A 322 -8.73 0.38 -15.69
N ILE A 323 -8.06 1.53 -15.61
CA ILE A 323 -8.56 2.80 -16.18
C ILE A 323 -8.50 2.78 -17.72
N GLN A 324 -7.44 2.24 -18.31
CA GLN A 324 -7.28 2.15 -19.77
C GLN A 324 -8.29 1.21 -20.43
N GLU A 325 -8.71 0.16 -19.73
CA GLU A 325 -9.71 -0.79 -20.21
C GLU A 325 -11.15 -0.35 -19.88
N ALA A 326 -11.36 0.75 -19.14
CA ALA A 326 -12.68 1.27 -18.77
C ALA A 326 -13.48 1.73 -20.00
N ARG A 327 -14.79 1.45 -20.01
CA ARG A 327 -15.73 1.79 -21.09
C ARG A 327 -16.86 2.69 -20.64
N LYS A 328 -17.18 2.72 -19.33
CA LYS A 328 -18.32 3.46 -18.79
C LYS A 328 -17.92 4.36 -17.64
N SER A 329 -17.26 3.82 -16.62
CA SER A 329 -17.03 4.54 -15.37
C SER A 329 -15.82 4.06 -14.57
N VAL A 330 -15.25 5.00 -13.81
CA VAL A 330 -14.16 4.74 -12.85
C VAL A 330 -14.46 5.47 -11.55
N PHE A 331 -14.68 4.72 -10.46
CA PHE A 331 -15.00 5.28 -9.15
C PHE A 331 -13.83 5.03 -8.20
N ILE A 332 -13.29 6.09 -7.61
CA ILE A 332 -12.13 6.05 -6.71
C ILE A 332 -12.51 6.61 -5.35
N GLN A 333 -12.17 5.88 -4.28
CA GLN A 333 -12.15 6.40 -2.90
C GLN A 333 -10.72 6.22 -2.37
N THR A 334 -10.12 7.30 -1.86
CA THR A 334 -8.75 7.29 -1.34
C THR A 334 -8.57 8.41 -0.31
N PRO A 335 -7.82 8.21 0.79
CA PRO A 335 -7.49 9.31 1.70
C PRO A 335 -6.52 10.32 1.06
N TYR A 336 -5.67 9.84 0.16
CA TYR A 336 -4.61 10.61 -0.49
C TYR A 336 -4.70 10.41 -1.99
N PHE A 337 -4.79 11.52 -2.72
CA PHE A 337 -4.90 11.54 -4.17
C PHE A 337 -3.75 12.37 -4.74
N VAL A 338 -2.60 11.71 -4.82
CA VAL A 338 -1.31 12.22 -5.30
C VAL A 338 -0.77 11.25 -6.34
N PRO A 339 -1.52 10.97 -7.44
CA PRO A 339 -1.09 10.01 -8.45
C PRO A 339 0.23 10.44 -9.09
N ASP A 340 1.00 9.46 -9.60
CA ASP A 340 2.14 9.77 -10.46
C ASP A 340 1.68 10.34 -11.81
N ASP A 341 2.60 10.96 -12.55
CA ASP A 341 2.27 11.62 -13.81
C ASP A 341 1.60 10.67 -14.80
N LEU A 342 2.06 9.41 -14.85
CA LEU A 342 1.49 8.38 -15.74
C LEU A 342 0.04 8.05 -15.38
N LEU A 343 -0.26 7.83 -14.09
CA LEU A 343 -1.62 7.55 -13.63
C LEU A 343 -2.52 8.79 -13.77
N LEU A 344 -2.00 9.99 -13.51
CA LEU A 344 -2.73 11.24 -13.71
C LEU A 344 -3.13 11.42 -15.18
N ASP A 345 -2.19 11.26 -16.11
CA ASP A 345 -2.46 11.43 -17.54
C ASP A 345 -3.36 10.31 -18.10
N THR A 346 -3.29 9.11 -17.52
CA THR A 346 -4.24 8.02 -17.79
C THR A 346 -5.66 8.41 -17.39
N LEU A 347 -5.84 8.99 -16.20
CA LEU A 347 -7.14 9.50 -15.74
C LEU A 347 -7.64 10.67 -16.62
N LYS A 348 -6.78 11.63 -16.98
CA LYS A 348 -7.15 12.72 -17.89
C LYS A 348 -7.64 12.17 -19.24
N SER A 349 -6.95 11.16 -19.77
CA SER A 349 -7.32 10.51 -21.03
C SER A 349 -8.68 9.81 -20.92
N ALA A 350 -8.96 9.12 -19.81
CA ALA A 350 -10.26 8.50 -19.57
C ALA A 350 -11.39 9.55 -19.52
N VAL A 351 -11.20 10.65 -18.78
CA VAL A 351 -12.16 11.76 -18.71
C VAL A 351 -12.45 12.34 -20.09
N LEU A 352 -11.40 12.63 -20.86
CA LEU A 352 -11.52 13.19 -22.21
C LEU A 352 -12.12 12.19 -23.22
N SER A 353 -12.05 10.89 -22.93
CA SER A 353 -12.69 9.82 -23.71
C SER A 353 -14.17 9.61 -23.34
N GLY A 354 -14.73 10.44 -22.46
CA GLY A 354 -16.13 10.36 -22.05
C GLY A 354 -16.42 9.34 -20.94
N ILE A 355 -15.38 8.77 -20.32
CA ILE A 355 -15.55 7.87 -19.16
C ILE A 355 -15.98 8.69 -17.94
N ASP A 356 -16.99 8.22 -17.22
CA ASP A 356 -17.46 8.85 -16.00
C ASP A 356 -16.52 8.59 -14.82
N VAL A 357 -15.54 9.47 -14.66
CA VAL A 357 -14.57 9.40 -13.57
C VAL A 357 -15.11 10.12 -12.33
N LYS A 358 -15.30 9.38 -11.23
CA LYS A 358 -15.72 9.88 -9.92
C LYS A 358 -14.65 9.65 -8.87
N ILE A 359 -14.23 10.69 -8.16
CA ILE A 359 -13.18 10.59 -7.14
C ILE A 359 -13.70 11.18 -5.84
N MET A 360 -13.57 10.42 -4.76
CA MET A 360 -13.94 10.83 -3.42
C MET A 360 -12.70 10.90 -2.53
N ILE A 361 -12.54 12.05 -1.88
CA ILE A 361 -11.41 12.37 -1.00
C ILE A 361 -11.90 12.94 0.33
N PRO A 362 -11.07 12.94 1.38
CA PRO A 362 -11.43 13.57 2.65
C PRO A 362 -11.66 15.08 2.53
N ASN A 363 -12.64 15.60 3.27
CA ASN A 363 -12.76 17.05 3.46
C ASN A 363 -11.74 17.57 4.49
N LYS A 364 -11.50 16.79 5.56
CA LYS A 364 -10.50 17.09 6.60
C LYS A 364 -9.22 16.32 6.28
N ALA A 365 -8.08 17.01 6.33
CA ALA A 365 -6.78 16.36 6.27
C ALA A 365 -6.32 15.97 7.68
N ASP A 366 -5.73 14.79 7.80
CA ASP A 366 -4.98 14.36 8.99
C ASP A 366 -3.58 14.98 9.05
N HIS A 367 -3.04 15.41 7.90
CA HIS A 367 -1.78 16.17 7.80
C HIS A 367 -1.94 17.51 7.03
N PRO A 368 -1.44 18.65 7.55
CA PRO A 368 -1.70 19.98 6.97
C PRO A 368 -1.23 20.20 5.53
N PHE A 369 -0.12 19.57 5.14
CA PHE A 369 0.48 19.78 3.82
C PHE A 369 -0.18 18.94 2.73
N ILE A 370 -0.63 17.73 3.08
CA ILE A 370 -1.28 16.78 2.16
C ILE A 370 -2.53 17.39 1.53
N TYR A 371 -3.27 18.21 2.29
CA TYR A 371 -4.43 18.93 1.76
C TYR A 371 -4.13 19.71 0.48
N TRP A 372 -3.04 20.49 0.47
CA TRP A 372 -2.66 21.34 -0.66
C TRP A 372 -2.20 20.53 -1.88
N VAL A 373 -1.54 19.40 -1.62
CA VAL A 373 -1.05 18.51 -2.66
C VAL A 373 -2.22 17.82 -3.35
N ASN A 374 -3.14 17.25 -2.57
CA ASN A 374 -4.38 16.66 -3.08
C ASN A 374 -5.16 17.67 -3.94
N GLN A 375 -5.25 18.93 -3.50
CA GLN A 375 -5.95 19.96 -4.26
C GLN A 375 -5.38 20.14 -5.66
N TYR A 376 -4.06 20.19 -5.81
CA TYR A 376 -3.43 20.35 -7.12
C TYR A 376 -3.93 19.29 -8.13
N TYR A 377 -3.86 18.01 -7.79
CA TYR A 377 -4.24 16.92 -8.69
C TYR A 377 -5.74 16.88 -8.96
N VAL A 378 -6.54 17.15 -7.93
CA VAL A 378 -8.01 17.24 -8.05
C VAL A 378 -8.42 18.31 -9.04
N TRP A 379 -7.78 19.47 -9.01
CA TRP A 379 -8.11 20.58 -9.92
C TRP A 379 -7.76 20.26 -11.38
N GLU A 380 -6.69 19.50 -11.63
CA GLU A 380 -6.28 19.08 -12.97
C GLU A 380 -7.32 18.17 -13.64
N LEU A 381 -8.02 17.34 -12.86
CA LEU A 381 -9.08 16.44 -13.35
C LEU A 381 -10.44 17.13 -13.38
N LEU A 382 -10.77 17.92 -12.36
CA LEU A 382 -12.04 18.64 -12.28
C LEU A 382 -12.25 19.59 -13.47
N ARG A 383 -11.19 20.29 -13.90
CA ARG A 383 -11.27 21.18 -15.08
C ARG A 383 -11.58 20.44 -16.39
N LEU A 384 -11.32 19.14 -16.45
CA LEU A 384 -11.59 18.30 -17.63
C LEU A 384 -12.97 17.63 -17.56
N GLY A 385 -13.70 17.77 -16.45
CA GLY A 385 -15.05 17.22 -16.29
C GLY A 385 -15.15 16.04 -15.32
N ALA A 386 -14.06 15.66 -14.63
CA ALA A 386 -14.14 14.64 -13.59
C ALA A 386 -15.05 15.08 -12.43
N ASN A 387 -15.82 14.13 -11.88
CA ASN A 387 -16.70 14.37 -10.75
C ASN A 387 -15.93 14.16 -9.44
N ILE A 388 -15.66 15.24 -8.71
CA ILE A 388 -14.91 15.16 -7.45
C ILE A 388 -15.81 15.44 -6.25
N TYR A 389 -15.74 14.60 -5.23
CA TYR A 389 -16.54 14.67 -4.01
C TYR A 389 -15.64 14.75 -2.78
N ARG A 390 -15.96 15.67 -1.86
CA ARG A 390 -15.34 15.74 -0.53
C ARG A 390 -16.24 15.09 0.50
N TYR A 391 -15.75 14.06 1.15
CA TYR A 391 -16.48 13.36 2.21
C TYR A 391 -16.57 14.22 3.47
N GLU A 392 -17.79 14.53 3.94
CA GLU A 392 -17.99 15.49 5.04
C GLU A 392 -18.28 14.83 6.40
N ASN A 393 -18.59 13.53 6.43
CA ASN A 393 -18.88 12.80 7.66
C ASN A 393 -17.60 12.23 8.32
N GLY A 394 -16.61 13.07 8.60
CA GLY A 394 -15.35 12.65 9.22
C GLY A 394 -14.22 12.42 8.20
N PHE A 395 -13.63 11.23 8.19
CA PHE A 395 -12.47 10.89 7.34
C PHE A 395 -12.74 9.65 6.50
N ILE A 396 -12.55 9.77 5.19
CA ILE A 396 -12.60 8.62 4.29
C ILE A 396 -11.19 8.04 4.11
N HIS A 397 -11.01 6.82 4.57
CA HIS A 397 -9.74 6.10 4.53
C HIS A 397 -9.81 4.83 3.66
N SER A 398 -10.92 4.59 2.94
CA SER A 398 -11.01 3.54 1.93
C SER A 398 -9.94 3.71 0.84
N LYS A 399 -9.41 2.60 0.32
CA LYS A 399 -8.52 2.57 -0.86
C LYS A 399 -9.12 1.63 -1.91
N THR A 400 -10.02 2.18 -2.70
CA THR A 400 -10.82 1.39 -3.64
C THR A 400 -10.87 2.04 -5.01
N ILE A 401 -10.79 1.22 -6.04
CA ILE A 401 -11.16 1.58 -7.41
C ILE A 401 -12.18 0.58 -7.93
N LEU A 402 -13.29 1.08 -8.46
CA LEU A 402 -14.35 0.32 -9.10
C LEU A 402 -14.43 0.74 -10.56
N VAL A 403 -14.39 -0.21 -11.49
CA VAL A 403 -14.46 0.05 -12.93
C VAL A 403 -15.61 -0.73 -13.56
N ASP A 404 -16.45 0.01 -14.30
CA ASP A 404 -17.55 -0.51 -15.15
C ASP A 404 -18.53 -1.47 -14.47
N GLU A 405 -18.66 -1.39 -13.14
CA GLU A 405 -19.49 -2.34 -12.38
C GLU A 405 -19.06 -3.81 -12.57
N GLU A 406 -17.81 -4.06 -12.96
CA GLU A 406 -17.27 -5.38 -13.24
C GLU A 406 -16.11 -5.75 -12.32
N VAL A 407 -15.21 -4.79 -12.06
CA VAL A 407 -13.99 -5.04 -11.27
C VAL A 407 -13.85 -4.05 -10.13
N VAL A 408 -13.60 -4.59 -8.94
CA VAL A 408 -13.20 -3.81 -7.76
C VAL A 408 -11.78 -4.18 -7.39
N SER A 409 -10.92 -3.18 -7.22
CA SER A 409 -9.67 -3.32 -6.49
C SER A 409 -9.83 -2.70 -5.11
N VAL A 410 -9.58 -3.47 -4.06
CA VAL A 410 -9.66 -3.05 -2.66
C VAL A 410 -8.44 -3.53 -1.90
N GLY A 411 -7.90 -2.71 -1.01
CA GLY A 411 -6.76 -3.11 -0.20
C GLY A 411 -6.14 -1.97 0.59
N THR A 412 -4.81 -1.95 0.61
CA THR A 412 -4.04 -1.07 1.51
C THR A 412 -3.44 0.13 0.77
N CYS A 413 -3.31 0.04 -0.55
CA CYS A 413 -2.54 0.96 -1.38
C CYS A 413 -3.29 2.28 -1.65
N ASN A 414 -2.78 3.38 -1.12
CA ASN A 414 -3.28 4.72 -1.43
C ASN A 414 -2.92 5.12 -2.87
N PHE A 415 -3.55 6.18 -3.37
CA PHE A 415 -3.22 6.78 -4.66
C PHE A 415 -2.08 7.80 -4.50
N ASP A 416 -0.93 7.38 -3.99
CA ASP A 416 0.24 8.23 -3.77
C ASP A 416 1.57 7.55 -4.13
N TYR A 417 2.62 8.37 -4.33
CA TYR A 417 3.95 7.88 -4.72
C TYR A 417 4.50 6.87 -3.71
N ARG A 418 4.38 7.17 -2.41
CA ARG A 418 4.92 6.30 -1.38
C ARG A 418 4.27 4.91 -1.38
N SER A 419 2.95 4.80 -1.52
CA SER A 419 2.26 3.53 -1.67
C SER A 419 2.67 2.79 -2.96
N PHE A 420 2.91 3.50 -4.05
CA PHE A 420 3.31 2.85 -5.31
C PHE A 420 4.74 2.33 -5.36
N TYR A 421 5.69 2.99 -4.66
CA TYR A 421 7.12 2.72 -4.83
C TYR A 421 7.87 2.31 -3.56
N LEU A 422 7.42 2.78 -2.39
CA LEU A 422 8.19 2.70 -1.16
C LEU A 422 7.55 1.76 -0.13
N ASN A 423 6.24 1.75 0.00
CA ASN A 423 5.56 0.88 0.96
C ASN A 423 5.39 -0.53 0.40
N PHE A 424 5.43 -1.51 1.29
CA PHE A 424 4.87 -2.82 1.01
C PHE A 424 3.35 -2.69 1.11
N GLU A 425 2.67 -2.99 0.02
CA GLU A 425 1.22 -2.85 -0.13
C GLU A 425 0.62 -4.16 -0.63
N ILE A 426 -0.68 -4.33 -0.42
CA ILE A 426 -1.45 -5.47 -0.87
C ILE A 426 -2.88 -5.07 -1.22
N ASN A 427 -3.34 -5.48 -2.40
CA ASN A 427 -4.68 -5.26 -2.91
C ASN A 427 -5.27 -6.57 -3.43
N LEU A 428 -6.59 -6.63 -3.51
CA LEU A 428 -7.34 -7.71 -4.13
C LEU A 428 -8.16 -7.15 -5.28
N ASN A 429 -7.98 -7.70 -6.47
CA ASN A 429 -8.93 -7.51 -7.57
C ASN A 429 -10.02 -8.57 -7.47
N ILE A 430 -11.27 -8.13 -7.58
CA ILE A 430 -12.47 -8.97 -7.53
C ILE A 430 -13.22 -8.75 -8.85
N TYR A 431 -13.42 -9.83 -9.60
CA TYR A 431 -14.09 -9.84 -10.90
C TYR A 431 -15.49 -10.43 -10.73
N ASN A 432 -16.41 -9.62 -10.19
CA ASN A 432 -17.78 -10.03 -9.91
C ASN A 432 -18.71 -8.80 -9.85
N LYS A 433 -19.77 -8.84 -10.65
CA LYS A 433 -20.76 -7.76 -10.78
C LYS A 433 -21.55 -7.48 -9.51
N GLU A 434 -21.94 -8.50 -8.75
CA GLU A 434 -22.72 -8.33 -7.53
C GLU A 434 -21.90 -7.61 -6.47
N VAL A 435 -20.66 -8.05 -6.28
CA VAL A 435 -19.70 -7.37 -5.41
C VAL A 435 -19.45 -5.95 -5.91
N ALA A 436 -19.18 -5.75 -7.20
CA ALA A 436 -18.98 -4.43 -7.77
C ALA A 436 -20.18 -3.48 -7.56
N ASN A 437 -21.40 -4.00 -7.68
CA ASN A 437 -22.62 -3.25 -7.40
C ASN A 437 -22.78 -2.90 -5.92
N SER A 438 -22.35 -3.76 -4.99
CA SER A 438 -22.33 -3.43 -3.55
C SER A 438 -21.39 -2.24 -3.25
N PHE A 439 -20.21 -2.20 -3.88
CA PHE A 439 -19.28 -1.06 -3.78
C PHE A 439 -19.86 0.19 -4.42
N LYS A 440 -20.54 0.06 -5.57
CA LYS A 440 -21.26 1.17 -6.22
C LYS A 440 -22.35 1.74 -5.32
N ALA A 441 -23.19 0.89 -4.75
CA ALA A 441 -24.27 1.30 -3.86
C ALA A 441 -23.71 2.05 -2.64
N GLN A 442 -22.65 1.53 -2.04
CA GLN A 442 -21.97 2.20 -0.94
C GLN A 442 -21.32 3.52 -1.36
N TYR A 443 -20.72 3.61 -2.55
CA TYR A 443 -20.17 4.86 -3.08
C TYR A 443 -21.25 5.95 -3.20
N TYR A 444 -22.42 5.60 -3.72
CA TYR A 444 -23.55 6.54 -3.82
C TYR A 444 -24.12 6.91 -2.45
N LYS A 445 -24.13 6.00 -1.48
CA LYS A 445 -24.44 6.32 -0.08
C LYS A 445 -23.46 7.35 0.47
N ASP A 446 -22.16 7.18 0.23
CA ASP A 446 -21.14 8.13 0.65
C ASP A 446 -21.26 9.49 -0.08
N ILE A 447 -21.75 9.52 -1.34
CA ILE A 447 -22.06 10.77 -2.06
C ILE A 447 -23.13 11.60 -1.33
N THR A 448 -24.16 10.98 -0.75
CA THR A 448 -25.27 11.71 -0.10
C THR A 448 -24.82 12.61 1.05
N ILE A 449 -23.67 12.30 1.64
CA ILE A 449 -23.03 13.01 2.76
C ILE A 449 -21.70 13.66 2.33
N SER A 450 -21.52 13.86 1.02
CA SER A 450 -20.35 14.48 0.43
C SER A 450 -20.70 15.76 -0.31
N LYS A 451 -19.78 16.70 -0.30
CA LYS A 451 -19.88 17.93 -1.09
C LYS A 451 -19.21 17.72 -2.46
N LYS A 452 -19.99 17.87 -3.54
CA LYS A 452 -19.45 17.91 -4.90
C LYS A 452 -18.66 19.20 -5.12
N LEU A 453 -17.43 19.08 -5.60
CA LEU A 453 -16.63 20.21 -6.04
C LEU A 453 -17.09 20.68 -7.42
N THR A 454 -17.09 21.99 -7.63
CA THR A 454 -17.55 22.61 -8.86
C THR A 454 -16.45 23.40 -9.55
N PHE A 455 -16.62 23.65 -10.85
CA PHE A 455 -15.72 24.53 -11.58
C PHE A 455 -15.72 25.98 -11.05
N ALA A 456 -16.81 26.41 -10.41
CA ALA A 456 -16.86 27.68 -9.71
C ALA A 456 -15.90 27.69 -8.51
N ASP A 457 -15.82 26.59 -7.75
CA ASP A 457 -14.84 26.45 -6.66
C ASP A 457 -13.40 26.52 -7.18
N PHE A 458 -13.12 25.88 -8.31
CA PHE A 458 -11.83 25.96 -9.00
C PHE A 458 -11.45 27.41 -9.36
N LYS A 459 -12.41 28.19 -9.88
CA LYS A 459 -12.19 29.58 -10.31
C LYS A 459 -11.99 30.55 -9.14
N LYS A 460 -12.65 30.30 -7.98
CA LYS A 460 -12.58 31.16 -6.79
C LYS A 460 -11.25 31.10 -6.03
N ARG A 461 -10.31 30.24 -6.43
CA ARG A 461 -9.01 30.10 -5.75
C ARG A 461 -8.18 31.37 -5.88
N SER A 462 -7.72 31.87 -4.72
CA SER A 462 -6.77 32.98 -4.65
C SER A 462 -5.44 32.62 -5.33
N ILE A 463 -4.70 33.64 -5.76
CA ILE A 463 -3.34 33.45 -6.31
C ILE A 463 -2.45 32.76 -5.26
N PHE A 464 -2.58 33.13 -3.99
CA PHE A 464 -1.81 32.52 -2.90
C PHE A 464 -2.11 31.03 -2.72
N THR A 465 -3.37 30.62 -2.88
CA THR A 465 -3.75 29.20 -2.90
C THR A 465 -3.05 28.45 -4.03
N LYS A 466 -3.05 29.01 -5.24
CA LYS A 466 -2.39 28.41 -6.41
C LYS A 466 -0.89 28.28 -6.23
N VAL A 467 -0.24 29.28 -5.62
CA VAL A 467 1.19 29.23 -5.30
C VAL A 467 1.48 28.12 -4.30
N LYS A 468 0.71 28.00 -3.22
CA LYS A 468 0.84 26.91 -2.25
C LYS A 468 0.71 25.55 -2.91
N GLU A 469 -0.34 25.34 -3.70
CA GLU A 469 -0.57 24.08 -4.43
C GLU A 469 0.63 23.73 -5.32
N SER A 470 1.15 24.68 -6.10
CA SER A 470 2.32 24.48 -6.98
C SER A 470 3.61 24.16 -6.22
N VAL A 471 3.85 24.83 -5.09
CA VAL A 471 5.04 24.60 -4.26
C VAL A 471 4.94 23.26 -3.54
N PHE A 472 3.82 22.97 -2.88
CA PHE A 472 3.66 21.72 -2.12
C PHE A 472 3.61 20.49 -3.03
N ARG A 473 3.16 20.61 -4.28
CA ARG A 473 3.28 19.53 -5.28
C ARG A 473 4.72 19.04 -5.48
N LEU A 474 5.73 19.89 -5.29
CA LEU A 474 7.13 19.44 -5.40
C LEU A 474 7.52 18.41 -4.33
N LEU A 475 6.74 18.29 -3.26
CA LEU A 475 6.94 17.29 -2.22
C LEU A 475 6.27 15.95 -2.55
N SER A 476 5.46 15.84 -3.61
CA SER A 476 4.73 14.61 -3.99
C SER A 476 5.60 13.35 -4.02
N PRO A 477 6.85 13.35 -4.54
CA PRO A 477 7.67 12.14 -4.59
C PRO A 477 8.10 11.59 -3.21
N ILE A 478 7.98 12.40 -2.15
CA ILE A 478 8.37 12.04 -0.78
C ILE A 478 7.13 11.62 0.04
N MET A 479 5.91 11.89 -0.48
CA MET A 479 4.64 11.64 0.18
C MET A 479 4.04 10.27 -0.13
#